data_AF-A0A969JCX2-F1
#
_entry.id   AF-A0A969JCX2-F1
#
_cell.length_a   1.000
_cell.length_b   1.000
_cell.length_c   1.000
_cell.angle_alpha   90.00
_cell.angle_beta   90.00
_cell.angle_gamma   90.00
#
_symmetry.space_group_name_H-M   'P 1'
#
loop_
_entity.id
_entity.type
_entity.pdbx_description
1 polymer ?
#
loop_
_entity_poly.entity_id
_entity_poly.type
_entity_poly.pdbx_seq_one_letter_code
_entity_poly.pdbx_strand_id
1 'polypeptide(L)'
;MNGLETRLFCRLDGLSAAAREQQRLFTVADLGLLETDSIPVFQEAAQTAAQFLEASICWLGILDRDTLWLKSAQGLSSHLGLMNPLAKKRRMVREDSFDTHVVDSQQVLALEDAALHPAFAQSVLVQQFGIRAYLGAPLMASSGQCLGTLAVLETEPRAFTRGMCSLWS
;
A
#
# COMPACT_ATOMS: atom_id res chain seq x y z
N MET A 1 -14.19 10.97 23.52
CA MET A 1 -15.19 11.17 22.44
C MET A 1 -14.87 12.49 21.75
N ASN A 2 -14.30 12.46 20.55
CA ASN A 2 -14.34 13.57 19.60
C ASN A 2 -14.18 12.98 18.20
N GLY A 3 -15.17 13.29 17.37
CA GLY A 3 -15.53 12.55 16.17
C GLY A 3 -14.41 12.49 15.14
N LEU A 4 -14.11 11.27 14.72
CA LEU A 4 -13.70 11.02 13.34
C LEU A 4 -14.87 11.52 12.46
N GLU A 5 -14.75 12.74 11.94
CA GLU A 5 -15.61 13.21 10.87
C GLU A 5 -15.59 12.15 9.78
N THR A 6 -16.65 11.36 9.70
CA THR A 6 -16.88 10.45 8.59
C THR A 6 -17.25 11.34 7.41
N ARG A 7 -16.24 11.96 6.80
CA ARG A 7 -16.41 12.63 5.51
C ARG A 7 -16.85 11.52 4.57
N LEU A 8 -18.09 11.59 4.12
CA LEU A 8 -18.56 10.76 3.02
C LEU A 8 -17.61 11.01 1.85
N PHE A 9 -16.70 10.07 1.62
CA PHE A 9 -15.75 10.13 0.52
C PHE A 9 -16.43 9.62 -0.75
N CYS A 10 -17.44 10.37 -1.19
CA CYS A 10 -18.06 10.15 -2.48
C CYS A 10 -17.36 11.07 -3.48
N ARG A 11 -16.66 10.51 -4.47
CA ARG A 11 -16.16 11.31 -5.59
C ARG A 11 -17.33 11.71 -6.47
N LEU A 12 -17.69 12.99 -6.38
CA LEU A 12 -18.71 13.64 -7.22
C LEU A 12 -18.09 14.12 -8.55
N ASP A 13 -17.23 13.30 -9.16
CA ASP A 13 -16.58 13.57 -10.45
C ASP A 13 -17.42 13.09 -11.65
N GLY A 14 -18.62 12.57 -11.40
CA GLY A 14 -19.53 12.06 -12.42
C GLY A 14 -19.14 10.70 -13.02
N LEU A 15 -18.03 10.10 -12.57
CA LEU A 15 -17.59 8.80 -13.06
C LEU A 15 -18.16 7.66 -12.21
N SER A 16 -18.39 6.51 -12.86
CA SER A 16 -18.64 5.26 -12.14
C SER A 16 -17.34 4.71 -11.55
N ALA A 17 -17.45 3.79 -10.58
CA ALA A 17 -16.27 3.10 -10.04
C ALA A 17 -15.49 2.36 -11.14
N ALA A 18 -16.20 1.69 -12.07
CA ALA A 18 -15.59 1.01 -13.20
C ALA A 18 -14.85 1.96 -14.15
N ALA A 19 -15.41 3.15 -14.43
CA ALA A 19 -14.75 4.15 -15.26
C ALA A 19 -13.48 4.70 -14.60
N ARG A 20 -13.52 4.94 -13.29
CA ARG A 20 -12.33 5.34 -12.51
C ARG A 20 -11.23 4.29 -12.54
N GLU A 21 -11.61 3.02 -12.35
CA GLU A 21 -10.63 1.92 -12.40
C GLU A 21 -10.04 1.77 -13.80
N GLN A 22 -10.87 1.88 -14.85
CA GLN A 22 -10.39 1.81 -16.22
C GLN A 22 -9.40 2.94 -16.53
N GLN A 23 -9.66 4.17 -16.07
CA GLN A 23 -8.74 5.29 -16.23
C GLN A 23 -7.43 5.08 -15.48
N ARG A 24 -7.50 4.56 -14.25
CA ARG A 24 -6.33 4.23 -13.43
C ARG A 24 -5.45 3.17 -14.11
N LEU A 25 -6.05 2.09 -14.60
CA LEU A 25 -5.34 1.04 -15.33
C LEU A 25 -4.71 1.55 -16.62
N PHE A 26 -5.40 2.43 -17.36
CA PHE A 26 -4.82 3.10 -18.52
C PHE A 26 -3.58 3.92 -18.12
N THR A 27 -3.65 4.73 -17.07
CA THR A 27 -2.50 5.52 -16.59
C THR A 27 -1.32 4.64 -16.14
N VAL A 28 -1.58 3.52 -15.45
CA VAL A 28 -0.52 2.56 -15.06
C VAL A 28 0.20 2.02 -16.29
N ALA A 29 -0.55 1.66 -17.35
CA ALA A 29 0.00 1.14 -18.60
C ALA A 29 0.76 2.22 -19.39
N ASP A 30 0.18 3.41 -19.55
CA ASP A 30 0.76 4.53 -20.31
C ASP A 30 2.11 4.99 -19.73
N LEU A 31 2.25 4.92 -18.41
CA LEU A 31 3.50 5.24 -17.71
C LEU A 31 4.52 4.08 -17.70
N GLY A 32 4.22 2.92 -18.28
CA GLY A 32 5.13 1.77 -18.35
C GLY A 32 5.55 1.21 -16.98
N LEU A 33 4.73 1.42 -15.94
CA LEU A 33 5.11 1.14 -14.55
C LEU A 33 5.24 -0.37 -14.25
N LEU A 34 4.59 -1.21 -15.04
CA LEU A 34 4.64 -2.66 -14.86
C LEU A 34 5.90 -3.27 -15.50
N GLU A 35 6.31 -2.77 -16.66
CA GLU A 35 7.40 -3.31 -17.49
C GLU A 35 8.79 -3.05 -16.90
N THR A 36 8.95 -1.96 -16.16
CA THR A 36 10.26 -1.56 -15.64
C THR A 36 10.57 -2.30 -14.35
N ASP A 37 11.48 -3.28 -14.37
CA ASP A 37 11.80 -4.12 -13.20
C ASP A 37 12.23 -3.32 -11.96
N SER A 38 13.00 -2.25 -12.15
CA SER A 38 13.51 -1.40 -11.08
C SER A 38 13.55 0.06 -11.49
N ILE A 39 12.89 0.90 -10.70
CA ILE A 39 12.87 2.35 -10.88
C ILE A 39 13.65 2.97 -9.70
N PRO A 40 14.81 3.62 -9.92
CA PRO A 40 15.66 4.13 -8.84
C PRO A 40 14.93 5.04 -7.86
N VAL A 41 14.08 5.95 -8.35
CA VAL A 41 13.29 6.84 -7.48
C VAL A 41 12.33 6.07 -6.56
N PHE A 42 11.83 4.90 -6.98
CA PHE A 42 10.99 4.06 -6.13
C PHE A 42 11.82 3.33 -5.05
N GLN A 43 13.06 2.98 -5.37
CA GLN A 43 13.99 2.40 -4.40
C GLN A 43 14.34 3.42 -3.31
N GLU A 44 14.71 4.62 -3.72
CA GLU A 44 15.04 5.72 -2.82
C GLU A 44 13.86 6.11 -1.94
N ALA A 45 12.64 6.19 -2.50
CA ALA A 45 11.44 6.50 -1.74
C ALA A 45 11.18 5.44 -0.65
N ALA A 46 11.20 4.15 -1.01
CA ALA A 46 10.98 3.07 -0.05
C ALA A 46 12.09 3.00 1.01
N GLN A 47 13.34 3.23 0.63
CA GLN A 47 14.46 3.25 1.57
C GLN A 47 14.36 4.43 2.54
N THR A 48 14.07 5.62 2.03
CA THR A 48 13.92 6.83 2.84
C THR A 48 12.77 6.68 3.83
N ALA A 49 11.63 6.17 3.36
CA ALA A 49 10.48 5.88 4.23
C ALA A 49 10.81 4.86 5.32
N ALA A 50 11.47 3.75 4.95
CA ALA A 50 11.88 2.72 5.91
C ALA A 50 12.81 3.29 7.00
N GLN A 51 13.78 4.11 6.61
CA GLN A 51 14.73 4.72 7.54
C GLN A 51 14.05 5.75 8.43
N PHE A 52 13.28 6.67 7.84
CA PHE A 52 12.62 7.74 8.57
C PHE A 52 11.60 7.22 9.58
N LEU A 53 10.89 6.16 9.21
CA LEU A 53 9.91 5.51 10.08
C LEU A 53 10.51 4.35 10.88
N GLU A 54 11.81 4.06 10.81
CA GLU A 54 12.43 2.89 11.46
C GLU A 54 11.59 1.60 11.26
N ALA A 55 11.11 1.39 10.04
CA ALA A 55 10.16 0.33 9.73
C ALA A 55 10.87 -0.98 9.36
N SER A 56 10.37 -2.12 9.86
CA SER A 56 10.93 -3.43 9.53
C SER A 56 10.79 -3.76 8.04
N ILE A 57 9.61 -3.47 7.48
CA ILE A 57 9.31 -3.71 6.06
C ILE A 57 8.76 -2.41 5.48
N CYS A 58 9.26 -2.03 4.32
CA CYS A 58 8.68 -0.96 3.53
C CYS A 58 8.64 -1.37 2.06
N TRP A 59 7.55 -1.09 1.37
CA TRP A 59 7.46 -1.32 -0.06
C TRP A 59 6.77 -0.20 -0.80
N LEU A 60 7.12 -0.07 -2.07
CA LEU A 60 6.36 0.69 -3.05
C LEU A 60 5.72 -0.31 -4.01
N GLY A 61 4.40 -0.33 -3.99
CA GLY A 61 3.57 -1.24 -4.76
C GLY A 61 2.77 -0.49 -5.83
N ILE A 62 2.67 -1.06 -7.04
CA ILE A 62 1.78 -0.59 -8.10
C ILE A 62 0.66 -1.61 -8.26
N LEU A 63 -0.59 -1.14 -8.18
CA LEU A 63 -1.76 -2.00 -8.25
C LEU A 63 -2.20 -2.13 -9.71
N ASP A 64 -2.27 -3.34 -10.22
CA ASP A 64 -2.87 -3.65 -11.51
C ASP A 64 -4.31 -4.19 -11.29
N ARG A 65 -4.91 -4.80 -12.31
CA ARG A 65 -6.26 -5.35 -12.29
C ARG A 65 -6.45 -6.36 -11.15
N ASP A 66 -5.55 -7.33 -11.04
CA ASP A 66 -5.66 -8.47 -10.13
C ASP A 66 -4.39 -8.69 -9.28
N THR A 67 -3.37 -7.87 -9.50
CA THR A 67 -2.03 -8.08 -8.96
C THR A 67 -1.48 -6.79 -8.37
N LEU A 68 -0.94 -6.84 -7.17
CA LEU A 68 -0.03 -5.83 -6.66
C LEU A 68 1.39 -6.21 -7.07
N TRP A 69 2.07 -5.30 -7.78
CA TRP A 69 3.46 -5.43 -8.18
C TRP A 69 4.36 -4.64 -7.25
N LEU A 70 5.26 -5.31 -6.54
CA LEU A 70 6.21 -4.66 -5.63
C LEU A 70 7.39 -4.15 -6.45
N LYS A 71 7.36 -2.85 -6.81
CA LYS A 71 8.39 -2.20 -7.62
C LYS A 71 9.63 -1.83 -6.80
N SER A 72 9.45 -1.70 -5.49
CA SER A 72 10.53 -1.61 -4.51
C SER A 72 10.07 -2.26 -3.21
N ALA A 73 10.97 -2.95 -2.52
CA ALA A 73 10.66 -3.50 -1.20
C ALA A 73 11.93 -3.76 -0.40
N GLN A 74 11.94 -3.22 0.81
CA GLN A 74 12.95 -3.34 1.85
C GLN A 74 12.45 -4.28 2.95
N GLY A 75 13.36 -5.01 3.57
CA GLY A 75 13.05 -5.80 4.77
C GLY A 75 12.32 -7.13 4.56
N LEU A 76 11.74 -7.40 3.37
CA LEU A 76 10.98 -8.64 3.13
C LEU A 76 11.78 -9.90 3.48
N SER A 77 13.02 -10.02 2.98
CA SER A 77 13.83 -11.23 3.19
C SER A 77 14.39 -11.34 4.60
N SER A 78 14.73 -10.21 5.23
CA SER A 78 15.30 -10.18 6.58
C SER A 78 14.25 -10.41 7.67
N HIS A 79 13.03 -9.93 7.47
CA HIS A 79 11.97 -10.00 8.48
C HIS A 79 10.96 -11.13 8.25
N LEU A 80 10.68 -11.50 7.00
CA LEU A 80 9.76 -12.62 6.67
C LEU A 80 10.51 -13.91 6.26
N GLY A 81 11.85 -13.88 6.28
CA GLY A 81 12.71 -15.01 5.93
C GLY A 81 13.09 -15.08 4.45
N LEU A 82 14.28 -15.59 4.15
CA LEU A 82 14.87 -15.55 2.80
C LEU A 82 14.03 -16.25 1.73
N MET A 83 13.29 -17.29 2.10
CA MET A 83 12.50 -18.13 1.19
C MET A 83 11.04 -17.68 1.05
N ASN A 84 10.67 -16.53 1.60
CA ASN A 84 9.29 -16.08 1.51
C ASN A 84 8.88 -15.75 0.06
N PRO A 85 7.66 -16.14 -0.36
CA PRO A 85 7.24 -16.00 -1.74
C PRO A 85 7.08 -14.53 -2.19
N LEU A 86 6.82 -13.58 -1.28
CA LEU A 86 6.71 -12.16 -1.62
C LEU A 86 8.07 -11.57 -2.03
N ALA A 87 9.13 -11.88 -1.30
CA ALA A 87 10.48 -11.45 -1.64
C ALA A 87 10.93 -12.02 -3.00
N LYS A 88 10.59 -13.29 -3.28
CA LYS A 88 10.99 -13.96 -4.53
C LYS A 88 10.18 -13.50 -5.74
N LYS A 89 8.85 -13.42 -5.61
CA LYS A 89 7.95 -13.11 -6.74
C LYS A 89 7.75 -11.62 -6.95
N ARG A 90 8.00 -10.78 -5.94
CA ARG A 90 7.75 -9.33 -5.94
C ARG A 90 6.33 -8.97 -6.40
N ARG A 91 5.35 -9.81 -6.06
CA ARG A 91 3.94 -9.59 -6.37
C ARG A 91 3.03 -10.36 -5.43
N MET A 92 1.79 -9.90 -5.30
CA MET A 92 0.70 -10.59 -4.60
C MET A 92 -0.64 -10.38 -5.33
N VAL A 93 -1.62 -11.22 -5.03
CA VAL A 93 -2.99 -11.01 -5.51
C VAL A 93 -3.51 -9.71 -4.90
N ARG A 94 -4.21 -8.90 -5.70
CA ARG A 94 -4.75 -7.59 -5.28
C ARG A 94 -5.62 -7.72 -4.04
N GLU A 95 -6.53 -8.69 -4.03
CA GLU A 95 -7.48 -8.92 -2.94
C GLU A 95 -6.80 -9.33 -1.62
N ASP A 96 -5.59 -9.89 -1.70
CA ASP A 96 -4.80 -10.26 -0.52
C ASP A 96 -4.09 -9.05 0.11
N SER A 97 -4.04 -7.91 -0.59
CA SER A 97 -3.29 -6.72 -0.18
C SER A 97 -4.14 -5.66 0.49
N PHE A 98 -3.58 -5.05 1.55
CA PHE A 98 -4.12 -3.84 2.15
C PHE A 98 -4.04 -2.61 1.22
N ASP A 99 -3.12 -2.62 0.25
CA ASP A 99 -2.95 -1.56 -0.76
C ASP A 99 -4.24 -1.30 -1.55
N THR A 100 -5.08 -2.31 -1.75
CA THR A 100 -6.37 -2.17 -2.43
C THR A 100 -7.24 -1.12 -1.77
N HIS A 101 -7.28 -1.10 -0.44
CA HIS A 101 -8.09 -0.13 0.30
C HIS A 101 -7.54 1.29 0.20
N VAL A 102 -6.22 1.45 0.15
CA VAL A 102 -5.56 2.76 -0.06
C VAL A 102 -5.82 3.26 -1.48
N VAL A 103 -5.74 2.39 -2.49
CA VAL A 103 -5.97 2.77 -3.90
C VAL A 103 -7.44 3.13 -4.14
N ASP A 104 -8.37 2.33 -3.63
CA ASP A 104 -9.80 2.53 -3.82
C ASP A 104 -10.28 3.80 -3.11
N SER A 105 -9.83 4.01 -1.86
CA SER A 105 -10.16 5.21 -1.08
C SER A 105 -9.35 6.44 -1.49
N GLN A 106 -8.15 6.28 -2.05
CA GLN A 106 -7.14 7.33 -2.22
C GLN A 106 -6.79 8.06 -0.92
N GLN A 107 -6.86 7.36 0.21
CA GLN A 107 -6.58 7.89 1.53
C GLN A 107 -5.53 7.03 2.22
N VAL A 108 -4.82 7.64 3.17
CA VAL A 108 -3.90 6.91 4.05
C VAL A 108 -4.69 5.86 4.84
N LEU A 109 -4.19 4.63 4.86
CA LEU A 109 -4.69 3.57 5.71
C LEU A 109 -3.66 3.29 6.81
N ALA A 110 -4.08 3.43 8.07
CA ALA A 110 -3.28 3.09 9.23
C ALA A 110 -4.00 2.00 10.04
N LEU A 111 -3.34 0.85 10.20
CA LEU A 111 -3.77 -0.28 11.01
C LEU A 111 -2.71 -0.51 12.07
N GLU A 112 -3.02 -0.22 13.33
CA GLU A 112 -2.08 -0.47 14.42
C GLU A 112 -1.95 -1.96 14.74
N ASP A 113 -3.05 -2.69 14.59
CA ASP A 113 -3.11 -4.15 14.70
C ASP A 113 -4.23 -4.74 13.80
N ALA A 114 -3.85 -5.18 12.61
CA ALA A 114 -4.72 -5.78 11.61
C ALA A 114 -5.36 -7.11 12.08
N ALA A 115 -4.74 -7.82 13.02
CA ALA A 115 -5.29 -9.07 13.55
C ALA A 115 -6.55 -8.83 14.42
N LEU A 116 -6.71 -7.62 14.96
CA LEU A 116 -7.89 -7.21 15.72
C LEU A 116 -8.99 -6.63 14.84
N HIS A 117 -8.69 -6.31 13.58
CA HIS A 117 -9.65 -5.68 12.69
C HIS A 117 -10.43 -6.74 11.89
N PRO A 118 -11.77 -6.82 12.01
CA PRO A 118 -12.56 -7.90 11.40
C PRO A 118 -12.38 -8.04 9.88
N ALA A 119 -12.17 -6.93 9.17
CA ALA A 119 -11.96 -6.95 7.72
C ALA A 119 -10.55 -7.43 7.28
N PHE A 120 -9.56 -7.41 8.18
CA PHE A 120 -8.16 -7.70 7.84
C PHE A 120 -7.61 -8.94 8.53
N ALA A 121 -8.21 -9.36 9.65
CA ALA A 121 -7.71 -10.46 10.46
C ALA A 121 -7.57 -11.77 9.68
N GLN A 122 -8.39 -12.01 8.65
CA GLN A 122 -8.35 -13.20 7.82
C GLN A 122 -7.54 -13.04 6.52
N SER A 123 -6.86 -11.89 6.32
CA SER A 123 -6.07 -11.66 5.12
C SER A 123 -4.83 -12.55 5.08
N VAL A 124 -4.33 -12.80 3.86
CA VAL A 124 -3.07 -13.51 3.64
C VAL A 124 -1.90 -12.82 4.35
N LEU A 125 -1.86 -11.48 4.37
CA LEU A 125 -0.83 -10.71 5.07
C LEU A 125 -0.79 -11.01 6.58
N VAL A 126 -1.95 -11.13 7.23
CA VAL A 126 -2.03 -11.47 8.65
C VAL A 126 -1.74 -12.97 8.85
N GLN A 127 -2.47 -13.83 8.15
CA GLN A 127 -2.47 -15.27 8.42
C GLN A 127 -1.20 -15.99 7.98
N GLN A 128 -0.59 -15.58 6.87
CA GLN A 128 0.58 -16.27 6.31
C GLN A 128 1.90 -15.53 6.58
N PHE A 129 1.87 -14.20 6.64
CA PHE A 129 3.07 -13.39 6.82
C PHE A 129 3.19 -12.77 8.22
N GLY A 130 2.17 -12.94 9.08
CA GLY A 130 2.20 -12.43 10.44
C GLY A 130 2.20 -10.92 10.54
N ILE A 131 1.75 -10.20 9.50
CA ILE A 131 1.68 -8.74 9.52
C ILE A 131 0.63 -8.30 10.55
N ARG A 132 1.03 -7.36 11.40
CA ARG A 132 0.21 -6.78 12.47
C ARG A 132 -0.04 -5.32 12.23
N ALA A 133 0.99 -4.52 11.95
CA ALA A 133 0.79 -3.10 11.64
C ALA A 133 0.96 -2.81 10.15
N TYR A 134 0.20 -1.85 9.65
CA TYR A 134 0.28 -1.35 8.29
C TYR A 134 0.03 0.16 8.25
N LEU A 135 0.90 0.91 7.57
CA LEU A 135 0.63 2.29 7.20
C LEU A 135 0.92 2.44 5.70
N GLY A 136 -0.11 2.69 4.91
CA GLY A 136 -0.01 2.87 3.47
C GLY A 136 -0.50 4.24 3.03
N ALA A 137 0.28 4.93 2.20
CA ALA A 137 -0.10 6.18 1.58
C ALA A 137 -0.28 6.05 0.07
N PRO A 138 -1.25 6.78 -0.50
CA PRO A 138 -1.57 6.70 -1.91
C PRO A 138 -0.46 7.29 -2.78
N LEU A 139 -0.02 6.53 -3.79
CA LEU A 139 0.88 7.04 -4.83
C LEU A 139 0.05 7.68 -5.94
N MET A 140 -0.08 9.00 -5.89
CA MET A 140 -0.94 9.76 -6.80
C MET A 140 -0.23 10.16 -8.09
N ALA A 141 -0.89 9.91 -9.22
CA ALA A 141 -0.53 10.51 -10.50
C ALA A 141 -0.90 11.99 -10.51
N SER A 142 -0.22 12.79 -11.35
CA SER A 142 -0.58 14.19 -11.61
C SER A 142 -1.99 14.34 -12.17
N SER A 143 -2.50 13.30 -12.83
CA SER A 143 -3.87 13.20 -13.36
C SER A 143 -4.92 12.80 -12.31
N GLY A 144 -4.54 12.64 -11.04
CA GLY A 144 -5.46 12.43 -9.92
C GLY A 144 -5.86 10.97 -9.64
N GLN A 145 -5.32 10.00 -10.39
CA GLN A 145 -5.51 8.58 -10.09
C GLN A 145 -4.47 8.10 -9.07
N CYS A 146 -4.87 7.24 -8.15
CA CYS A 146 -3.94 6.56 -7.26
C CYS A 146 -3.44 5.30 -7.96
N LEU A 147 -2.14 5.19 -8.22
CA LEU A 147 -1.57 4.10 -9.01
C LEU A 147 -1.16 2.90 -8.13
N GLY A 148 -1.01 3.14 -6.84
CA GLY A 148 -0.48 2.16 -5.89
C GLY A 148 -0.22 2.80 -4.54
N THR A 149 0.72 2.26 -3.78
CA THR A 149 1.05 2.78 -2.46
C THR A 149 2.55 2.80 -2.19
N LEU A 150 2.95 3.70 -1.29
CA LEU A 150 4.12 3.52 -0.46
C LEU A 150 3.61 3.04 0.90
N ALA A 151 4.11 1.92 1.40
CA ALA A 151 3.61 1.33 2.63
C ALA A 151 4.74 0.83 3.54
N VAL A 152 4.50 0.91 4.85
CA VAL A 152 5.30 0.26 5.89
C VAL A 152 4.49 -0.80 6.60
N LEU A 153 5.15 -1.89 6.97
CA LEU A 153 4.53 -3.06 7.59
C LEU A 153 5.39 -3.57 8.74
N GLU A 154 4.72 -4.05 9.78
CA GLU A 154 5.37 -4.64 10.96
C GLU A 154 4.71 -5.97 11.31
N THR A 155 5.48 -6.91 11.84
CA THR A 155 4.98 -8.16 12.41
C THR A 155 4.55 -8.04 13.88
N GLU A 156 4.74 -6.86 14.48
CA GLU A 156 4.27 -6.51 15.82
C GLU A 156 3.32 -5.31 15.73
N PRO A 157 2.34 -5.19 16.65
CA PRO A 157 1.48 -4.02 16.70
C PRO A 157 2.28 -2.73 16.85
N ARG A 158 1.86 -1.67 16.15
CA ARG A 158 2.57 -0.39 16.14
C ARG A 158 1.60 0.78 16.03
N ALA A 159 1.69 1.71 16.97
CA ALA A 159 0.94 2.97 16.89
C ALA A 159 1.59 3.91 15.85
N PHE A 160 0.77 4.46 14.95
CA PHE A 160 1.20 5.48 14.00
C PHE A 160 0.74 6.85 14.49
N THR A 161 1.68 7.71 14.88
CA THR A 161 1.31 9.04 15.37
C THR A 161 0.77 9.91 14.23
N ARG A 162 -0.11 10.86 14.56
CA ARG A 162 -0.72 11.77 13.58
C ARG A 162 0.31 12.55 12.75
N GLY A 163 1.48 12.84 13.32
CA GLY A 163 2.60 13.48 12.63
C GLY A 163 3.24 12.61 11.54
N MET A 164 3.28 11.30 11.74
CA MET A 164 3.74 10.33 10.74
C MET A 164 2.74 10.24 9.59
N CYS A 165 1.44 10.25 9.88
CA CYS A 165 0.39 10.25 8.84
C CYS A 165 0.37 11.56 8.03
N SER A 166 0.64 12.72 8.65
CA SER A 166 0.62 14.02 7.95
C SER A 166 1.79 14.26 7.01
N LEU A 167 2.90 13.52 7.16
CA LEU A 167 4.01 13.55 6.21
C LEU A 167 3.70 12.75 4.92
N TRP A 168 2.60 12.01 4.94
CA TRP A 168 2.21 11.02 3.93
C TRP A 168 0.83 11.36 3.29
N SER A 169 0.33 12.57 3.57
CA SER A 169 -0.93 13.15 3.05
C SER A 169 -0.66 14.47 2.34
#